data_AF-A0A661E281-F1
#
_entry.id   AF-A0A661E281-F1
#
_cell.length_a   1.000
_cell.length_b   1.000
_cell.length_c   1.000
_cell.angle_alpha   90.00
_cell.angle_beta   90.00
_cell.angle_gamma   90.00
#
_symmetry.space_group_name_H-M   'P 1'
#
loop_
_entity.id
_entity.type
_entity.pdbx_description
1 polymer ?
#
loop_
_entity_poly.entity_id
_entity_poly.type
_entity_poly.pdbx_seq_one_letter_code
_entity_poly.pdbx_strand_id
1 'polypeptide(L)'
;MTKLALKYLDEMVEEKLPPELLLNEHHPRNDEYQTDLVDIKNRITAQVAKMPPRNAQAVRLHTSGTHTRDIAKQLNVDPATIRNYTNSEDGKRLASLIYHLQQAIDGATVDHRKAFLWRIALDNEQNRPNISVTAIDTINKMSGTYQPQDNHTGGINITINNELLPQGTLDKLPKTYESRLHESMPTITTLTDG
;
A
#
# COMPACT_ATOMS: atom_id res chain seq x y z
N MET A 1 -0.54 14.68 10.75
CA MET A 1 0.48 13.65 11.02
C MET A 1 -0.18 12.47 11.72
N THR A 2 0.21 11.25 11.37
CA THR A 2 -0.46 10.01 11.82
C THR A 2 -0.09 9.70 13.27
N LYS A 3 -1.08 9.27 14.08
CA LYS A 3 -0.94 8.87 15.49
C LYS A 3 0.07 7.74 15.74
N LEU A 4 0.61 7.14 14.68
CA LEU A 4 1.49 5.97 14.72
C LEU A 4 2.83 6.28 15.42
N ALA A 5 3.48 7.39 15.06
CA ALA A 5 4.82 7.75 15.57
C ALA A 5 4.84 7.95 17.09
N LEU A 6 3.80 8.60 17.62
CA LEU A 6 3.65 8.84 19.06
C LEU A 6 3.35 7.56 19.82
N LYS A 7 2.62 6.61 19.24
CA LYS A 7 2.37 5.30 19.86
C LYS A 7 3.68 4.52 20.05
N TYR A 8 4.55 4.52 19.05
CA TYR A 8 5.88 3.88 19.15
C TYR A 8 6.81 4.55 20.17
N LEU A 9 6.58 5.83 20.49
CA LEU A 9 7.32 6.57 21.51
C LEU A 9 6.83 6.31 22.95
N ASP A 10 5.63 5.76 23.13
CA ASP A 10 5.08 5.39 24.46
C ASP A 10 5.34 3.90 24.79
N GLU A 11 5.47 3.03 23.77
CA GLU A 11 5.85 1.61 23.91
C GLU A 11 7.37 1.40 24.18
N MET A 12 8.08 2.40 24.71
CA MET A 12 9.56 2.38 24.91
C MET A 12 10.07 1.46 26.04
N VAL A 13 9.41 0.32 26.26
CA VAL A 13 10.01 -0.78 27.01
C VAL A 13 10.64 -1.72 25.99
N GLU A 14 11.87 -1.40 25.58
CA GLU A 14 12.67 -2.31 24.76
C GLU A 14 12.96 -3.58 25.56
N GLU A 15 12.29 -4.67 25.19
CA GLU A 15 12.66 -6.00 25.67
C GLU A 15 14.09 -6.29 25.18
N LYS A 16 15.03 -6.32 26.12
CA LYS A 16 16.43 -6.67 25.86
C LYS A 16 16.45 -8.11 25.36
N LEU A 17 16.86 -8.31 24.10
CA LEU A 17 17.01 -9.65 23.58
C LEU A 17 18.06 -10.42 24.38
N PRO A 18 17.84 -11.74 24.59
CA PRO A 18 18.88 -12.59 25.12
C PRO A 18 20.11 -12.58 24.17
N PRO A 19 21.33 -12.65 24.71
CA PRO A 19 22.57 -12.48 23.95
C PRO A 19 22.73 -13.51 22.81
N GLU A 20 22.12 -14.69 22.95
CA GLU A 20 22.13 -15.73 21.92
C GLU A 20 21.45 -15.31 20.61
N LEU A 21 20.44 -14.44 20.67
CA LEU A 21 19.73 -13.96 19.48
C LEU A 21 20.44 -12.81 18.77
N LEU A 22 21.39 -12.15 19.44
CA LEU A 22 22.24 -11.13 18.82
C LEU A 22 23.28 -11.75 17.88
N LEU A 23 23.65 -13.01 18.10
CA LEU A 23 24.61 -13.76 17.28
C LEU A 23 24.00 -14.34 16.00
N ASN A 24 22.67 -14.35 15.88
CA ASN A 24 21.99 -14.85 14.68
C ASN A 24 21.94 -13.78 13.60
N GLU A 25 22.80 -13.88 12.58
CA GLU A 25 22.90 -12.94 11.46
C GLU A 25 21.57 -12.71 10.73
N HIS A 26 20.71 -13.73 10.65
CA HIS A 26 19.41 -13.64 9.97
C HIS A 26 18.26 -13.18 10.87
N HIS A 27 18.55 -12.78 12.12
CA HIS A 27 17.53 -12.23 12.99
C HIS A 27 17.07 -10.87 12.45
N PRO A 28 15.75 -10.60 12.32
CA PRO A 28 15.25 -9.34 11.76
C PRO A 28 15.79 -8.08 12.46
N ARG A 29 16.15 -8.16 13.75
CA ARG A 29 16.72 -7.04 14.52
C ARG A 29 18.20 -6.75 14.22
N ASN A 30 18.90 -7.67 13.56
CA ASN A 30 20.27 -7.48 13.11
C ASN A 30 20.34 -6.87 11.70
N ASP A 31 19.20 -6.61 11.07
CA ASP A 31 19.11 -5.84 9.83
C ASP A 31 19.66 -4.41 10.05
N GLU A 32 20.39 -3.89 9.06
CA GLU A 32 21.00 -2.56 9.08
C GLU A 32 19.92 -1.48 9.29
N TYR A 33 18.79 -1.63 8.61
CA TYR A 33 17.65 -0.73 8.75
C TYR A 33 17.08 -0.71 10.17
N GLN A 34 16.98 -1.88 10.84
CA GLN A 34 16.48 -1.94 12.21
C GLN A 34 17.49 -1.35 13.20
N THR A 35 18.78 -1.56 12.96
CA THR A 35 19.86 -0.96 13.76
C THR A 35 19.81 0.56 13.69
N ASP A 36 19.66 1.12 12.49
CA ASP A 36 19.51 2.57 12.28
C ASP A 36 18.27 3.14 13.00
N LEU A 37 17.14 2.43 12.94
CA LEU A 37 15.93 2.84 13.66
C LEU A 37 16.14 2.86 15.17
N VAL A 38 16.82 1.86 15.72
CA VAL A 38 17.16 1.79 17.15
C VAL A 38 18.09 2.94 17.54
N ASP A 39 19.08 3.25 16.71
CA ASP A 39 19.99 4.36 16.93
C ASP A 39 19.27 5.72 16.94
N ILE A 40 18.35 5.94 16.00
CA ILE A 40 17.52 7.15 15.98
C ILE A 40 16.66 7.23 17.24
N LYS A 41 16.03 6.12 17.65
CA LYS A 41 15.23 6.06 18.89
C LYS A 41 16.08 6.37 20.13
N ASN A 42 17.28 5.81 20.24
CA ASN A 42 18.22 6.08 21.33
C ASN A 42 18.61 7.56 21.38
N ARG A 43 18.86 8.19 20.23
CA ARG A 43 19.13 9.62 20.13
C ARG A 43 17.93 10.46 20.58
N ILE A 44 16.70 10.04 20.26
CA ILE A 44 15.48 10.71 20.74
C ILE A 44 15.38 10.61 22.26
N THR A 45 15.56 9.41 22.84
CA THR A 45 15.55 9.21 24.30
C THR A 45 16.60 10.08 24.99
N ALA A 46 17.83 10.07 24.46
CA ALA A 46 18.92 10.88 24.98
C ALA A 46 18.62 12.39 24.90
N GLN A 47 17.95 12.85 23.84
CA GLN A 47 17.55 14.25 23.71
C GLN A 47 16.40 14.61 24.65
N VAL A 48 15.42 13.73 24.82
CA VAL A 48 14.31 13.91 25.76
C VAL A 48 14.83 14.01 27.19
N ALA A 49 15.83 13.20 27.56
CA ALA A 49 16.46 13.23 28.88
C ALA A 49 17.16 14.56 29.20
N LYS A 50 17.55 15.35 28.19
CA LYS A 50 18.17 16.68 28.38
C LYS A 50 17.15 17.79 28.65
N MET A 51 15.86 17.52 28.44
CA MET A 51 14.79 18.52 28.51
C MET A 51 13.87 18.26 29.69
N PRO A 52 13.24 19.30 30.27
CA PRO A 52 12.15 19.11 31.21
C PRO A 52 11.00 18.31 30.55
N PRO A 53 10.34 17.38 31.27
CA PRO A 53 9.30 16.53 30.70
C PRO A 53 8.16 17.29 30.01
N ARG A 54 7.71 18.43 30.59
CA ARG A 54 6.69 19.30 29.96
C ARG A 54 7.16 19.87 28.62
N ASN A 55 8.42 20.26 28.50
CA ASN A 55 8.97 20.82 27.26
C ASN A 55 9.05 19.74 26.18
N ALA A 56 9.54 18.55 26.54
CA ALA A 56 9.58 17.41 25.63
C ALA A 56 8.17 17.01 25.16
N GLN A 57 7.19 17.00 26.06
CA GLN A 57 5.79 16.72 25.72
C GLN A 57 5.20 17.79 24.79
N ALA A 58 5.45 19.07 25.03
CA ALA A 58 5.03 20.16 24.16
C ALA A 58 5.58 20.00 22.74
N VAL A 59 6.87 19.67 22.60
CA VAL A 59 7.52 19.45 21.30
C VAL A 59 6.92 18.23 20.60
N ARG A 60 6.72 17.11 21.31
CA ARG A 60 6.08 15.91 20.76
C ARG A 60 4.68 16.19 20.21
N LEU A 61 3.84 16.92 20.96
CA LEU A 61 2.48 17.29 20.55
C LEU A 61 2.49 18.27 19.37
N HIS A 62 3.44 19.20 19.34
CA HIS A 62 3.59 20.11 18.21
C HIS A 62 3.99 19.35 16.95
N THR A 63 4.95 18.43 17.06
CA THR A 63 5.37 17.54 15.97
C THR A 63 4.31 16.51 15.58
N SER A 64 3.22 16.32 16.33
CA SER A 64 2.05 15.56 15.84
C SER A 64 1.04 16.41 15.07
N GLY A 65 1.25 17.72 14.99
CA GLY A 65 0.38 18.66 14.28
C GLY A 65 -0.78 19.18 15.13
N THR A 66 -0.71 19.01 16.45
CA THR A 66 -1.68 19.61 17.37
C THR A 66 -1.48 21.12 17.39
N HIS A 67 -2.56 21.90 17.35
CA HIS A 67 -2.45 23.35 17.34
C HIS A 67 -1.89 23.86 18.67
N THR A 68 -0.98 24.85 18.63
CA THR A 68 -0.35 25.47 19.82
C THR A 68 -1.32 25.85 20.94
N ARG A 69 -2.53 26.33 20.61
CA ARG A 69 -3.56 26.71 21.60
C ARG A 69 -4.11 25.50 22.35
N ASP A 70 -4.24 24.37 21.67
CA ASP A 70 -4.74 23.13 22.29
C ASP A 70 -3.66 22.48 23.14
N ILE A 71 -2.41 22.53 22.69
CA ILE A 71 -1.23 22.10 23.50
C ILE A 71 -1.14 22.95 24.78
N ALA A 72 -1.29 24.27 24.65
CA ALA A 72 -1.26 25.20 25.78
C ALA A 72 -2.34 24.88 26.82
N LYS A 73 -3.57 24.59 26.38
CA LYS A 73 -4.66 24.12 27.25
C LYS A 73 -4.35 22.77 27.90
N GLN A 74 -3.88 21.81 27.13
CA GLN A 74 -3.56 20.46 27.63
C GLN A 74 -2.45 20.48 28.68
N LEU A 75 -1.45 21.35 28.50
CA LEU A 75 -0.30 21.46 29.39
C LEU A 75 -0.48 22.55 30.45
N ASN A 76 -1.60 23.28 30.52
CA ASN A 76 -1.81 24.42 31.42
C ASN A 76 -0.63 25.43 31.40
N VAL A 77 -0.29 25.92 30.21
CA VAL A 77 0.74 26.96 30.01
C VAL A 77 0.28 27.98 28.97
N ASP A 78 0.94 29.14 28.93
CA ASP A 78 0.66 30.15 27.92
C ASP A 78 1.12 29.71 26.50
N PRO A 79 0.38 30.03 25.43
CA PRO A 79 0.79 29.72 24.06
C PRO A 79 2.17 30.28 23.66
N ALA A 80 2.58 31.43 24.21
CA ALA A 80 3.92 31.98 23.97
C ALA A 80 5.01 31.07 24.58
N THR A 81 4.74 30.46 25.73
CA THR A 81 5.64 29.51 26.36
C THR A 81 5.84 28.26 25.48
N ILE A 82 4.77 27.72 24.89
CA ILE A 82 4.88 26.59 23.94
C ILE A 82 5.76 26.97 22.75
N ARG A 83 5.57 28.18 22.20
CA ARG A 83 6.40 28.68 21.10
C ARG A 83 7.88 28.77 21.50
N ASN A 84 8.18 29.17 22.73
CA ASN A 84 9.57 29.20 23.22
C ASN A 84 10.15 27.79 23.33
N TYR A 85 9.38 26.82 23.83
CA TYR A 85 9.83 25.43 23.91
C TYR A 85 10.11 24.83 22.53
N THR A 86 9.23 25.05 21.55
CA THR A 86 9.41 24.50 20.19
C THR A 86 10.52 25.19 19.41
N ASN A 87 10.81 26.48 19.69
CA ASN A 87 11.88 27.23 19.02
C ASN A 87 13.25 27.14 19.70
N SER A 88 13.32 26.60 20.92
CA SER A 88 14.59 26.31 21.60
C SER A 88 15.47 25.38 20.76
N GLU A 89 16.79 25.45 20.94
CA GLU A 89 17.73 24.59 20.22
C GLU A 89 17.44 23.10 20.48
N ASP A 90 17.21 22.74 21.74
CA ASP A 90 16.85 21.38 22.12
C ASP A 90 15.50 20.93 21.55
N GLY A 91 14.51 21.84 21.51
CA GLY A 91 13.19 21.56 20.93
C GLY A 91 13.24 21.34 19.42
N LYS A 92 14.01 22.16 18.70
CA LYS A 92 14.26 21.98 17.26
C LYS A 92 14.98 20.66 16.97
N ARG A 93 15.97 20.32 17.79
CA ARG A 93 16.73 19.06 17.68
C ARG A 93 15.85 17.85 17.95
N LEU A 94 14.98 17.90 18.97
CA LEU A 94 14.04 16.82 19.23
C LEU A 94 13.03 16.68 18.08
N ALA A 95 12.48 17.81 17.59
CA ALA A 95 11.56 17.80 16.45
C ALA A 95 12.21 17.20 15.19
N SER A 96 13.46 17.58 14.86
CA SER A 96 14.15 17.04 13.68
C SER A 96 14.41 15.54 13.80
N LEU A 97 14.78 15.03 14.98
CA LEU A 97 14.94 13.59 15.20
C LEU A 97 13.61 12.83 15.04
N ILE A 98 12.51 13.39 15.54
CA ILE A 98 11.17 12.79 15.38
C ILE A 98 10.77 12.78 13.89
N TYR A 99 11.00 13.87 13.16
CA TYR A 99 10.76 13.91 11.72
C TYR A 99 11.62 12.89 10.96
N HIS A 100 12.88 12.75 11.34
CA HIS A 100 13.78 11.79 10.72
C HIS A 100 13.34 10.34 10.97
N LEU A 101 12.92 10.02 12.20
CA LEU A 101 12.33 8.72 12.53
C LEU A 101 11.07 8.45 11.72
N GLN A 102 10.20 9.46 11.58
CA GLN A 102 8.98 9.33 10.79
C GLN A 102 9.29 9.06 9.31
N GLN A 103 10.28 9.76 8.75
CA GLN A 103 10.74 9.52 7.37
C GLN A 103 11.34 8.12 7.20
N ALA A 104 12.08 7.62 8.20
CA ALA A 104 12.64 6.28 8.18
C ALA A 104 11.54 5.20 8.23
N ILE A 105 10.48 5.40 9.01
CA ILE A 105 9.34 4.47 9.14
C ILE A 105 8.42 4.50 7.91
N ASP A 106 8.07 5.70 7.42
CA ASP A 106 7.17 5.86 6.28
C ASP A 106 7.80 5.35 4.96
N GLY A 107 9.12 5.17 4.95
CA GLY A 107 9.89 4.78 3.78
C GLY A 107 9.94 5.87 2.71
N ALA A 108 10.40 5.51 1.51
CA ALA A 108 10.45 6.46 0.39
C ALA A 108 9.03 6.95 0.05
N THR A 109 8.77 8.25 0.22
CA THR A 109 7.48 8.86 -0.14
C THR A 109 7.16 8.65 -1.62
N VAL A 110 5.89 8.80 -2.02
CA VAL A 110 5.48 8.71 -3.44
C VAL A 110 6.35 9.62 -4.31
N ASP A 111 6.60 10.84 -3.87
CA ASP A 111 7.43 11.80 -4.60
C ASP A 111 8.90 11.37 -4.65
N HIS A 112 9.44 10.81 -3.57
CA HIS A 112 10.80 10.28 -3.54
C HIS A 112 10.95 9.12 -4.52
N ARG A 113 9.99 8.18 -4.54
CA ARG A 113 9.97 7.06 -5.48
C ARG A 113 9.89 7.55 -6.93
N LYS A 114 9.07 8.57 -7.22
CA LYS A 114 9.02 9.21 -8.55
C LYS A 114 10.35 9.85 -8.93
N ALA A 115 10.98 10.58 -8.01
CA ALA A 115 12.28 11.20 -8.25
C ALA A 115 13.38 10.16 -8.51
N PHE A 116 13.35 9.03 -7.79
CA PHE A 116 14.26 7.92 -8.00
C PHE A 116 14.06 7.27 -9.38
N LEU A 117 12.82 6.96 -9.76
CA LEU A 117 12.49 6.43 -11.08
C LEU A 117 12.88 7.41 -12.20
N TRP A 118 12.75 8.71 -11.98
CA TRP A 118 13.16 9.73 -12.95
C TRP A 118 14.68 9.71 -13.19
N ARG A 119 15.48 9.56 -12.13
CA ARG A 119 16.94 9.41 -12.25
C ARG A 119 17.31 8.15 -13.02
N ILE A 120 16.67 7.02 -12.71
CA ILE A 120 16.86 5.77 -13.48
C ILE A 120 16.55 5.99 -14.95
N ALA A 121 15.47 6.72 -15.26
CA ALA A 121 15.08 7.00 -16.63
C ALA A 121 16.13 7.82 -17.38
N LEU A 122 16.69 8.86 -16.74
CA LEU A 122 17.76 9.67 -17.29
C LEU A 122 19.06 8.88 -17.49
N ASP A 123 19.49 8.12 -16.48
CA ASP A 123 20.77 7.37 -16.52
C ASP A 123 20.78 6.28 -17.59
N ASN A 124 19.61 5.76 -17.96
CA ASN A 124 19.45 4.67 -18.92
C ASN A 124 18.95 5.10 -20.30
N GLU A 125 18.74 6.40 -20.54
CA GLU A 125 18.08 6.92 -21.75
C GLU A 125 18.76 6.44 -23.04
N GLN A 126 20.10 6.53 -23.10
CA GLN A 126 20.86 6.15 -24.30
C GLN A 126 21.26 4.68 -24.31
N ASN A 127 21.67 4.14 -23.16
CA ASN A 127 22.28 2.80 -23.08
C ASN A 127 21.24 1.68 -23.00
N ARG A 128 20.12 1.91 -22.32
CA ARG A 128 19.11 0.89 -21.99
C ARG A 128 17.70 1.52 -22.02
N PRO A 129 17.20 1.94 -23.20
CA PRO A 129 15.95 2.68 -23.31
C PRO A 129 14.74 1.93 -22.74
N ASN A 130 14.77 0.60 -22.78
CA ASN A 130 13.70 -0.26 -22.22
C ASN A 130 13.51 -0.02 -20.71
N ILE A 131 14.60 0.21 -19.97
CA ILE A 131 14.54 0.49 -18.52
C ILE A 131 13.97 1.89 -18.29
N SER A 132 14.38 2.87 -19.10
CA SER A 132 13.87 4.23 -19.02
C SER A 132 12.38 4.34 -19.29
N VAL A 133 11.89 3.64 -20.33
CA VAL A 133 10.45 3.56 -20.64
C VAL A 133 9.70 2.91 -19.47
N THR A 134 10.22 1.83 -18.91
CA THR A 134 9.60 1.14 -17.75
C THR A 134 9.53 2.05 -16.52
N ALA A 135 10.58 2.84 -16.26
CA ALA A 135 10.62 3.78 -15.15
C ALA A 135 9.58 4.91 -15.33
N ILE A 136 9.48 5.49 -16.53
CA ILE A 136 8.47 6.51 -16.87
C ILE A 136 7.05 5.94 -16.77
N ASP A 137 6.80 4.73 -17.27
CA ASP A 137 5.51 4.04 -17.15
C ASP A 137 5.10 3.86 -15.68
N THR A 138 6.06 3.48 -14.83
CA THR A 138 5.83 3.37 -13.38
C THR A 138 5.51 4.73 -12.75
N ILE A 139 6.19 5.82 -13.14
CA ILE A 139 5.88 7.18 -12.69
C ILE A 139 4.45 7.59 -13.08
N ASN A 140 4.01 7.26 -14.29
CA ASN A 140 2.67 7.58 -14.79
C ASN A 140 1.59 6.81 -14.03
N LYS A 141 1.81 5.51 -13.77
CA LYS A 141 0.95 4.69 -12.91
C LYS A 141 0.83 5.28 -11.51
N MET A 142 1.95 5.73 -10.92
CA MET A 142 1.96 6.40 -9.62
C MET A 142 1.33 7.79 -9.60
N SER A 143 1.17 8.42 -10.76
CA SER A 143 0.59 9.77 -10.89
C SER A 143 -0.90 9.75 -11.21
N GLY A 144 -1.48 8.57 -11.47
CA GLY A 144 -2.88 8.45 -11.86
C GLY A 144 -3.18 9.00 -13.26
N THR A 145 -2.15 9.32 -14.05
CA THR A 145 -2.28 9.74 -15.45
C THR A 145 -2.52 8.56 -16.39
N TYR A 146 -2.32 7.33 -15.89
CA TYR A 146 -2.93 6.15 -16.48
C TYR A 146 -4.44 6.23 -16.27
N GLN A 147 -5.17 6.65 -17.29
CA GLN A 147 -6.49 6.06 -17.48
C GLN A 147 -6.21 4.59 -17.76
N PRO A 148 -6.65 3.63 -16.91
CA PRO A 148 -6.89 2.31 -17.46
C PRO A 148 -7.78 2.59 -18.66
N GLN A 149 -7.31 2.22 -19.84
CA GLN A 149 -8.19 2.14 -20.99
C GLN A 149 -9.28 1.21 -20.48
N ASP A 150 -10.43 1.79 -20.11
CA ASP A 150 -11.57 1.02 -19.66
C ASP A 150 -11.72 -0.01 -20.76
N ASN A 151 -11.43 -1.27 -20.42
CA ASN A 151 -12.06 -2.37 -21.09
C ASN A 151 -13.53 -2.01 -20.97
N HIS A 152 -14.08 -1.46 -22.05
CA HIS A 152 -15.48 -1.14 -22.17
C HIS A 152 -16.22 -2.45 -21.89
N THR A 153 -16.47 -2.65 -20.61
CA THR A 153 -17.55 -3.42 -20.03
C THR A 153 -18.80 -2.53 -20.13
N GLY A 154 -18.94 -1.82 -21.26
CA GLY A 154 -20.26 -1.64 -21.84
C GLY A 154 -20.62 -3.02 -22.34
N GLY A 155 -21.26 -3.81 -21.49
CA GLY A 155 -21.92 -5.02 -21.94
C GLY A 155 -22.83 -4.60 -23.09
N ILE A 156 -22.43 -4.90 -24.31
CA ILE A 156 -23.35 -4.85 -25.44
C ILE A 156 -24.34 -5.96 -25.12
N ASN A 157 -25.48 -5.59 -24.54
CA ASN A 157 -26.61 -6.49 -24.45
C ASN A 157 -27.15 -6.64 -25.87
N ILE A 158 -26.52 -7.51 -26.67
CA ILE A 158 -27.06 -7.93 -27.95
C ILE A 158 -28.25 -8.82 -27.59
N THR A 159 -29.44 -8.24 -27.49
CA THR A 159 -30.68 -9.01 -27.46
C THR A 159 -30.87 -9.58 -28.87
N ILE A 160 -30.35 -10.78 -29.11
CA ILE A 160 -30.59 -11.52 -30.34
C ILE A 160 -32.04 -12.02 -30.27
N ASN A 161 -32.94 -11.30 -30.95
CA ASN A 161 -34.30 -11.80 -31.20
C ASN A 161 -34.20 -12.96 -32.20
N ASN A 162 -34.09 -14.18 -31.65
CA ASN A 162 -33.88 -15.42 -32.40
C ASN A 162 -35.09 -15.86 -33.28
N GLU A 163 -36.16 -15.06 -33.36
CA GLU A 163 -37.34 -15.36 -34.16
C GLU A 163 -37.23 -14.94 -35.64
N LEU A 164 -36.22 -14.16 -36.03
CA LEU A 164 -36.11 -13.63 -37.39
C LEU A 164 -35.11 -14.37 -38.31
N LEU A 165 -34.43 -15.40 -37.83
CA LEU A 165 -33.49 -16.19 -38.63
C LEU A 165 -34.01 -17.63 -38.81
N PRO A 166 -34.06 -18.16 -40.05
CA PRO A 166 -34.47 -19.54 -40.26
C PRO A 166 -33.41 -20.47 -39.64
N GLN A 167 -33.85 -21.37 -38.75
CA GLN A 167 -32.97 -22.33 -38.08
C GLN A 167 -32.18 -23.15 -39.11
N GLY A 168 -30.85 -23.07 -39.00
CA GLY A 168 -29.94 -23.80 -39.88
C GLY A 168 -29.89 -25.29 -39.53
N THR A 169 -29.40 -26.11 -40.45
CA THR A 169 -29.26 -27.57 -40.28
C THR A 169 -28.36 -27.99 -39.11
N LEU A 170 -27.58 -27.06 -38.53
CA LEU A 170 -26.76 -27.27 -37.33
C LEU A 170 -27.51 -27.14 -36.00
N ASP A 171 -28.70 -26.51 -35.96
CA ASP A 171 -29.47 -26.34 -34.72
C ASP A 171 -30.30 -27.59 -34.35
N LYS A 172 -30.36 -28.57 -35.26
CA LYS A 172 -31.01 -29.86 -34.96
C LYS A 172 -30.05 -30.73 -34.18
N LEU A 173 -30.36 -30.95 -32.90
CA LEU A 173 -29.62 -31.87 -32.03
C LEU A 173 -29.46 -33.24 -32.73
N PRO A 174 -28.28 -33.88 -32.63
CA PRO A 174 -28.05 -35.17 -33.27
C PRO A 174 -28.99 -36.23 -32.69
N LYS A 175 -29.61 -37.03 -33.56
CA LYS A 175 -30.47 -38.16 -33.17
C LYS A 175 -29.73 -39.07 -32.18
N THR A 176 -30.22 -39.12 -30.95
CA THR A 176 -29.70 -39.99 -29.88
C THR A 176 -29.87 -41.46 -30.26
N TYR A 177 -29.03 -42.33 -29.70
CA TYR A 177 -28.97 -43.76 -30.03
C TYR A 177 -30.35 -44.46 -29.86
N GLU A 178 -31.13 -44.04 -28.87
CA GLU A 178 -32.46 -44.57 -28.58
C GLU A 178 -33.47 -44.37 -29.72
N SER A 179 -33.39 -43.25 -30.44
CA SER A 179 -34.28 -42.95 -31.57
C SER A 179 -34.01 -43.83 -32.80
N ARG A 180 -32.82 -44.44 -32.91
CA ARG A 180 -32.47 -45.33 -34.04
C ARG A 180 -32.97 -46.77 -33.84
N LEU A 181 -33.14 -47.20 -32.60
CA LEU A 181 -33.66 -48.53 -32.26
C LEU A 181 -35.16 -48.68 -32.57
N HIS A 182 -35.90 -47.57 -32.56
CA HIS A 182 -37.33 -47.56 -32.90
C HIS A 182 -37.61 -47.63 -34.42
N GLU A 183 -36.65 -47.27 -35.28
CA GLU A 183 -36.80 -47.36 -36.74
C GLU A 183 -36.45 -48.76 -37.30
N SER A 184 -35.80 -49.64 -36.53
CA SER A 184 -35.31 -50.95 -37.01
C SER A 184 -36.18 -52.16 -36.65
N MET A 185 -37.36 -51.97 -36.06
CA MET A 185 -38.30 -53.06 -35.78
C MET A 185 -39.31 -53.16 -36.93
N PRO A 186 -39.30 -54.22 -37.76
CA PRO A 186 -40.35 -54.41 -38.75
C PRO A 186 -41.69 -54.64 -38.04
N THR A 187 -42.68 -53.81 -38.37
CA THR A 187 -44.07 -54.01 -37.97
C THR A 187 -44.55 -55.33 -38.54
N ILE A 188 -44.69 -56.36 -37.69
CA ILE A 188 -45.42 -57.58 -38.05
C ILE A 188 -46.90 -57.22 -37.99
N THR A 189 -47.46 -56.79 -39.11
CA THR A 189 -48.92 -56.71 -39.27
C THR A 189 -49.40 -58.05 -39.82
N THR A 190 -50.00 -58.85 -38.95
CA THR A 190 -50.67 -60.11 -39.26
C THR A 190 -51.83 -59.88 -40.23
N LEU A 191 -51.83 -60.62 -41.34
CA LEU A 191 -53.00 -60.88 -42.17
C LEU A 191 -53.98 -61.75 -41.38
N THR A 192 -55.22 -61.31 -41.18
CA THR A 192 -56.35 -62.19 -40.85
C THR A 192 -57.66 -61.62 -41.40
N ASP A 193 -58.37 -62.52 -42.08
CA ASP A 193 -59.56 -62.40 -42.92
C ASP A 193 -60.81 -61.78 -42.29
N GLY A 194 -61.69 -61.30 -43.17
CA GLY A 194 -63.08 -60.92 -42.92
C GLY A 194 -63.75 -60.38 -44.18
#